data_AF-A0A4V2AJ54-F1
#
_entry.id   AF-A0A4V2AJ54-F1
#
_cell.length_a   1.000
_cell.length_b   1.000
_cell.length_c   1.000
_cell.angle_alpha   90.00
_cell.angle_beta   90.00
_cell.angle_gamma   90.00
#
_symmetry.space_group_name_H-M   'P 1'
#
loop_
_entity.id
_entity.type
_entity.pdbx_description
1 polymer ?
#
loop_
_entity_poly.entity_id
_entity_poly.type
_entity_poly.pdbx_seq_one_letter_code
_entity_poly.pdbx_strand_id
1 'polypeptide(L)'
;MTTDTADRYLATAFYSQYNLILLGGSALFSLASASPVPLALGCAAELLWLGVGPRLPVFKKRVDATLDGERRALLEDEVMAGMRSLSPQHSSRLLGVTQSISWITLRADTAATSPEDREMLLDLEELRPVFLRLCQLHERVTQRLEEVKLSPPEQEVADLSRAYAAEKDLGVRFTLHQGIKAAQKRIEQQVRWAELQRQVEQKLTIVEQALSHLVGQQQLGLSGSDLNREVQGIVAHVVMLPALEAELDA
;
A
#
# COMPACT_ATOMS: atom_id res chain seq x y z
N MET A 1 20.64 -10.12 3.09
CA MET A 1 19.92 -9.19 2.20
C MET A 1 20.81 -8.49 1.16
N THR A 2 22.14 -8.69 1.12
CA THR A 2 23.02 -7.99 0.16
C THR A 2 23.19 -8.66 -1.20
N THR A 3 22.84 -9.95 -1.32
CA THR A 3 22.97 -10.68 -2.59
C THR A 3 21.92 -10.24 -3.61
N ASP A 4 20.67 -10.04 -3.16
CA ASP A 4 19.55 -9.67 -4.03
C ASP A 4 19.77 -8.28 -4.70
N THR A 5 20.36 -7.33 -3.99
CA THR A 5 20.69 -6.02 -4.56
C THR A 5 21.86 -6.09 -5.54
N ALA A 6 22.91 -6.86 -5.21
CA ALA A 6 24.04 -7.06 -6.11
C ALA A 6 23.63 -7.76 -7.41
N ASP A 7 22.79 -8.79 -7.32
CA ASP A 7 22.25 -9.52 -8.46
C ASP A 7 21.38 -8.62 -9.34
N ARG A 8 20.56 -7.74 -8.72
CA ARG A 8 19.76 -6.75 -9.44
C ARG A 8 20.62 -5.74 -10.17
N TYR A 9 21.69 -5.20 -9.57
CA TYR A 9 22.59 -4.28 -10.27
C TYR A 9 23.33 -4.94 -11.42
N LEU A 10 23.74 -6.21 -11.27
CA LEU A 10 24.36 -6.99 -12.35
C LEU A 10 23.38 -7.24 -13.49
N ALA A 11 22.15 -7.64 -13.18
CA ALA A 11 21.10 -7.82 -14.17
C ALA A 11 20.82 -6.52 -14.94
N THR A 12 20.66 -5.39 -14.24
CA THR A 12 20.44 -4.08 -14.88
C THR A 12 21.66 -3.63 -15.70
N ALA A 13 22.88 -3.93 -15.26
CA ALA A 13 24.08 -3.66 -16.05
C ALA A 13 24.10 -4.50 -17.33
N PHE A 14 23.73 -5.78 -17.26
CA PHE A 14 23.68 -6.69 -18.41
C PHE A 14 22.61 -6.26 -19.44
N TYR A 15 21.39 -5.98 -18.98
CA TYR A 15 20.27 -5.55 -19.84
C TYR A 15 20.34 -4.08 -20.31
N SER A 16 21.45 -3.38 -20.04
CA SER A 16 21.62 -2.02 -20.53
C SER A 16 21.60 -1.99 -22.06
N GLN A 17 20.82 -1.08 -22.64
CA GLN A 17 20.70 -0.89 -24.10
C GLN A 17 22.07 -0.80 -24.79
N TYR A 18 23.06 -0.17 -24.15
CA TYR A 18 24.41 -0.05 -24.69
C TYR A 18 25.13 -1.39 -24.82
N ASN A 19 24.94 -2.31 -23.87
CA ASN A 19 25.54 -3.64 -23.93
C ASN A 19 24.89 -4.50 -25.01
N LEU A 20 23.57 -4.42 -25.14
CA LEU A 20 22.85 -5.10 -26.23
C LEU A 20 23.28 -4.59 -27.61
N ILE A 21 23.48 -3.28 -27.76
CA ILE A 21 24.00 -2.68 -29.02
C ILE A 21 25.46 -3.10 -29.26
N LEU A 22 26.30 -3.13 -28.22
CA LEU A 22 27.71 -3.52 -28.34
C LEU A 22 27.84 -5.00 -28.76
N LEU A 23 27.13 -5.89 -28.07
CA LEU A 23 27.11 -7.32 -28.38
C LEU A 23 26.48 -7.61 -29.75
N GLY A 24 25.31 -7.03 -30.01
CA GLY A 24 24.63 -7.18 -31.30
C GLY A 24 25.49 -6.65 -32.45
N GLY A 25 26.07 -5.46 -32.28
CA GLY A 25 26.94 -4.83 -33.26
C GLY A 25 28.23 -5.61 -33.50
N SER A 26 28.89 -6.09 -32.43
CA SER A 26 30.09 -6.92 -32.56
C SER A 26 29.83 -8.28 -33.19
N ALA A 27 28.67 -8.90 -32.91
CA ALA A 27 28.23 -10.14 -33.57
C ALA A 27 27.96 -9.94 -35.06
N LEU A 28 27.22 -8.90 -35.43
CA LEU A 28 26.95 -8.58 -36.84
C LEU A 28 28.23 -8.22 -37.60
N PHE A 29 29.14 -7.46 -36.98
CA PHE A 29 30.41 -7.09 -37.61
C PHE A 29 31.37 -8.29 -37.73
N SER A 30 31.40 -9.17 -36.73
CA SER A 30 32.10 -10.46 -36.79
C SER A 30 31.62 -11.32 -37.97
N LEU A 31 30.29 -11.40 -38.14
CA LEU A 31 29.67 -12.11 -39.27
C LEU A 31 30.02 -11.47 -40.61
N ALA A 32 29.90 -10.14 -40.72
CA ALA A 32 30.19 -9.40 -41.95
C ALA A 32 31.66 -9.46 -42.37
N SER A 33 32.58 -9.45 -41.40
CA SER A 33 34.02 -9.53 -41.63
C SER A 33 34.56 -10.96 -41.71
N ALA A 34 33.71 -11.97 -41.52
CA ALA A 34 34.09 -13.39 -41.40
C ALA A 34 35.25 -13.62 -40.40
N SER A 35 35.29 -12.84 -39.31
CA SER A 35 36.36 -12.87 -38.32
C SER A 35 35.75 -12.87 -36.91
N PRO A 36 36.16 -13.78 -36.00
CA PRO A 36 35.62 -13.82 -34.63
C PRO A 36 36.18 -12.72 -33.72
N VAL A 37 37.22 -12.00 -34.16
CA VAL A 37 37.93 -10.99 -33.35
C VAL A 37 37.00 -9.90 -32.81
N PRO A 38 36.09 -9.29 -33.60
CA PRO A 38 35.21 -8.24 -33.10
C PRO A 38 34.26 -8.72 -32.01
N LEU A 39 33.73 -9.95 -32.15
CA LEU A 39 32.87 -10.56 -31.15
C LEU A 39 33.64 -10.82 -29.86
N ALA A 40 34.85 -11.38 -29.95
CA ALA A 40 35.70 -11.62 -28.78
C ALA A 40 36.02 -10.32 -28.03
N LEU A 41 36.31 -9.24 -28.77
CA LEU A 41 36.51 -7.91 -28.19
C LEU A 41 35.23 -7.37 -27.53
N GLY A 42 34.07 -7.55 -28.16
CA GLY A 42 32.77 -7.19 -27.58
C GLY A 42 32.50 -7.89 -26.26
N CYS A 43 32.67 -9.22 -26.21
CA CYS A 43 32.52 -10.00 -24.99
C CYS A 43 33.53 -9.61 -23.90
N ALA A 44 34.80 -9.34 -24.26
CA ALA A 44 35.80 -8.91 -23.30
C ALA A 44 35.47 -7.53 -22.69
N ALA A 45 34.99 -6.60 -23.52
CA ALA A 45 34.55 -5.28 -23.07
C ALA A 45 33.32 -5.38 -22.15
N GLU A 46 32.37 -6.25 -22.47
CA GLU A 46 31.21 -6.51 -21.62
C GLU A 46 31.61 -7.12 -20.27
N LEU A 47 32.46 -8.15 -20.24
CA LEU A 47 32.95 -8.75 -18.99
C LEU A 47 33.65 -7.71 -18.10
N LEU A 48 34.45 -6.83 -18.71
CA LEU A 48 35.08 -5.72 -18.00
C LEU A 48 34.04 -4.74 -17.44
N TRP A 49 33.02 -4.39 -18.24
CA TRP A 49 31.92 -3.54 -17.78
C TRP A 49 31.11 -4.18 -16.66
N LEU A 50 30.75 -5.47 -16.74
CA LEU A 50 30.02 -6.17 -15.68
C LEU A 50 30.82 -6.28 -14.38
N GLY A 51 32.15 -6.34 -14.46
CA GLY A 51 33.03 -6.31 -13.29
C GLY A 51 33.13 -4.93 -12.62
N VAL A 52 33.08 -3.85 -13.40
CA VAL A 52 33.33 -2.47 -12.92
C VAL A 52 32.03 -1.68 -12.70
N GLY A 53 31.11 -1.73 -13.65
CA GLY A 53 29.88 -0.94 -13.71
C GLY A 53 29.04 -0.99 -12.42
N PRO A 54 28.65 -2.18 -11.94
CA PRO A 54 27.87 -2.34 -10.70
C PRO A 54 28.58 -1.81 -9.45
N ARG A 55 29.90 -1.60 -9.49
CA ARG A 55 30.68 -1.05 -8.37
C ARG A 55 30.74 0.48 -8.39
N LEU A 56 30.40 1.12 -9.51
CA LEU A 56 30.43 2.58 -9.62
C LEU A 56 29.24 3.20 -8.86
N PRO A 57 29.47 4.16 -7.95
CA PRO A 57 28.40 4.77 -7.16
C PRO A 57 27.41 5.56 -8.02
N VAL A 58 27.88 6.17 -9.11
CA VAL A 58 27.02 6.89 -10.07
C VAL A 58 26.05 5.93 -10.76
N PHE A 59 26.52 4.73 -11.12
CA PHE A 59 25.67 3.71 -11.72
C PHE A 59 24.60 3.23 -10.74
N LYS A 60 25.00 2.88 -9.50
CA LYS A 60 24.06 2.49 -8.43
C LYS A 60 23.00 3.57 -8.21
N LYS A 61 23.41 4.82 -8.00
CA LYS A 61 22.50 5.96 -7.79
C LYS A 61 21.49 6.11 -8.93
N ARG A 62 21.92 5.92 -10.19
CA ARG A 62 21.02 5.99 -11.35
C ARG A 62 20.04 4.82 -11.38
N VAL A 63 20.50 3.60 -11.12
CA VAL A 63 19.64 2.41 -11.08
C VAL A 63 18.62 2.54 -9.96
N ASP A 64 19.05 2.93 -8.75
CA ASP A 64 18.18 3.16 -7.60
C ASP A 64 17.11 4.22 -7.94
N ALA A 65 17.51 5.37 -8.49
CA ALA A 65 16.58 6.42 -8.88
C ALA A 65 15.55 5.97 -9.94
N THR A 66 15.94 5.05 -10.83
CA THR A 66 15.03 4.49 -11.85
C THR A 66 14.02 3.54 -11.19
N LEU A 67 14.50 2.63 -10.34
CA LEU A 67 13.65 1.69 -9.61
C LEU A 67 12.69 2.39 -8.65
N ASP A 68 13.18 3.41 -7.93
CA ASP A 68 12.36 4.23 -7.04
C ASP A 68 11.30 5.01 -7.83
N GLY A 69 11.65 5.52 -9.02
CA GLY A 69 10.72 6.16 -9.94
C GLY A 69 9.62 5.21 -10.43
N GLU A 70 9.99 3.98 -10.83
CA GLU A 70 9.05 2.93 -11.22
C GLU A 70 8.11 2.54 -10.07
N ARG A 71 8.65 2.34 -8.86
CA ARG A 71 7.84 2.05 -7.66
C ARG A 71 6.85 3.18 -7.38
N ARG A 72 7.30 4.44 -7.42
CA ARG A 72 6.42 5.61 -7.20
C ARG A 72 5.32 5.71 -8.27
N ALA A 73 5.65 5.43 -9.54
CA ALA A 73 4.66 5.42 -10.61
C ALA A 73 3.59 4.33 -10.40
N LEU A 74 3.99 3.12 -9.98
CA LEU A 74 3.05 2.06 -9.65
C LEU A 74 2.14 2.42 -8.48
N LEU A 75 2.69 3.02 -7.42
CA LEU A 75 1.92 3.49 -6.28
C LEU A 75 0.94 4.60 -6.68
N GLU A 76 1.37 5.52 -7.54
CA GLU A 76 0.53 6.59 -8.07
C GLU A 76 -0.62 6.05 -8.93
N ASP A 77 -0.33 5.09 -9.81
CA ASP A 77 -1.35 4.42 -10.62
C ASP A 77 -2.39 3.70 -9.76
N GLU A 78 -1.97 2.97 -8.72
CA GLU A 78 -2.87 2.31 -7.76
C GLU A 78 -3.76 3.34 -7.05
N VAL A 79 -3.16 4.42 -6.55
CA VAL A 79 -3.89 5.49 -5.83
C VAL A 79 -4.88 6.18 -6.75
N MET A 80 -4.48 6.54 -7.97
CA MET A 80 -5.32 7.22 -8.95
C MET A 80 -6.47 6.33 -9.45
N ALA A 81 -6.23 5.02 -9.60
CA ALA A 81 -7.28 4.07 -9.95
C ALA A 81 -8.30 3.94 -8.80
N GLY A 82 -7.84 3.78 -7.56
CA GLY A 82 -8.71 3.63 -6.39
C GLY A 82 -9.47 4.90 -6.00
N MET A 83 -8.88 6.08 -6.22
CA MET A 83 -9.54 7.36 -5.91
C MET A 83 -10.83 7.57 -6.72
N ARG A 84 -10.94 6.98 -7.92
CA ARG A 84 -12.13 7.10 -8.77
C ARG A 84 -13.38 6.44 -8.18
N SER A 85 -13.22 5.45 -7.29
CA SER A 85 -14.34 4.76 -6.65
C SER A 85 -14.72 5.33 -5.28
N LEU A 86 -13.91 6.23 -4.73
CA LEU A 86 -14.15 6.80 -3.40
C LEU A 86 -15.24 7.88 -3.44
N SER A 87 -15.98 8.00 -2.35
CA SER A 87 -16.85 9.15 -2.11
C SER A 87 -16.04 10.46 -2.07
N PRO A 88 -16.70 11.63 -2.31
CA PRO A 88 -16.03 12.92 -2.28
C PRO A 88 -15.33 13.23 -0.95
N GLN A 89 -15.88 12.76 0.18
CA GLN A 89 -15.31 12.97 1.50
C GLN A 89 -13.97 12.23 1.66
N HIS A 90 -13.93 10.94 1.35
CA HIS A 90 -12.68 10.16 1.45
C HIS A 90 -11.64 10.59 0.41
N SER A 91 -12.08 10.97 -0.79
CA SER A 91 -11.19 11.55 -1.80
C SER A 91 -10.48 12.81 -1.29
N SER A 92 -11.21 13.71 -0.62
CA SER A 92 -10.63 14.93 -0.02
C SER A 92 -9.58 14.60 1.06
N ARG A 93 -9.87 13.64 1.94
CA ARG A 93 -8.95 13.16 2.98
C ARG A 93 -7.66 12.57 2.37
N LEU A 94 -7.80 11.69 1.38
CA LEU A 94 -6.68 11.08 0.67
C LEU A 94 -5.80 12.11 -0.04
N LEU A 95 -6.40 13.15 -0.63
CA LEU A 95 -5.65 14.27 -1.21
C LEU A 95 -4.86 15.04 -0.14
N GLY A 96 -5.44 15.28 1.04
CA GLY A 96 -4.73 15.88 2.17
C GLY A 96 -3.51 15.07 2.59
N VAL A 97 -3.68 13.76 2.78
CA VAL A 97 -2.57 12.83 3.09
C VAL A 97 -1.50 12.84 2.00
N THR A 98 -1.89 12.79 0.73
CA THR A 98 -0.96 12.81 -0.41
C THR A 98 -0.16 14.12 -0.46
N GLN A 99 -0.80 15.26 -0.19
CA GLN A 99 -0.13 16.56 -0.12
C GLN A 99 0.86 16.63 1.05
N SER A 100 0.49 16.13 2.23
CA SER A 100 1.39 16.06 3.39
C SER A 100 2.62 15.21 3.10
N ILE A 101 2.43 14.01 2.52
CA ILE A 101 3.54 13.12 2.15
C ILE A 101 4.43 13.78 1.11
N SER A 102 3.85 14.32 0.02
CA SER A 102 4.63 15.01 -1.02
C SER A 102 5.45 16.17 -0.48
N TRP A 103 4.89 16.94 0.45
CA TRP A 103 5.59 18.05 1.10
C TRP A 103 6.77 17.54 1.96
N ILE A 104 6.57 16.47 2.74
CA ILE A 104 7.63 15.86 3.55
C ILE A 104 8.75 15.33 2.65
N THR A 105 8.38 14.58 1.60
CA THR A 105 9.31 13.97 0.64
C THR A 105 10.13 15.04 -0.07
N LEU A 106 9.49 16.09 -0.61
CA LEU A 106 10.20 17.17 -1.33
C LEU A 106 11.25 17.85 -0.45
N ARG A 107 10.92 18.10 0.82
CA ARG A 107 11.83 18.77 1.76
C ARG A 107 12.93 17.83 2.24
N ALA A 108 12.61 16.57 2.51
CA ALA A 108 13.58 15.57 2.93
C ALA A 108 14.55 15.19 1.81
N ASP A 109 14.12 15.13 0.55
CA ASP A 109 14.98 14.76 -0.59
C ASP A 109 16.16 15.72 -0.77
N THR A 110 15.99 16.99 -0.39
CA THR A 110 17.10 17.98 -0.40
C THR A 110 18.16 17.73 0.68
N ALA A 111 17.81 17.01 1.75
CA ALA A 111 18.67 16.72 2.90
C ALA A 111 19.09 15.23 2.99
N ALA A 112 18.37 14.34 2.30
CA ALA A 112 18.54 12.89 2.35
C ALA A 112 19.85 12.48 1.69
N THR A 113 20.84 12.19 2.53
CA THR A 113 22.17 11.74 2.08
C THR A 113 22.40 10.27 2.36
N SER A 114 21.69 9.70 3.35
CA SER A 114 21.83 8.30 3.73
C SER A 114 20.85 7.38 2.97
N PRO A 115 21.19 6.10 2.79
CA PRO A 115 20.25 5.12 2.24
C PRO A 115 19.04 4.89 3.16
N GLU A 116 19.22 5.02 4.48
CA GLU A 116 18.14 4.88 5.48
C GLU A 116 17.07 5.97 5.31
N ASP A 117 17.49 7.22 5.06
CA ASP A 117 16.54 8.31 4.78
C ASP A 117 15.70 8.02 3.53
N ARG A 118 16.30 7.41 2.51
CA ARG A 118 15.58 7.06 1.27
C ARG A 118 14.56 5.95 1.49
N GLU A 119 14.94 4.91 2.23
CA GLU A 119 14.04 3.82 2.59
C GLU A 119 12.84 4.34 3.40
N MET A 120 13.08 5.18 4.40
CA MET A 120 12.03 5.87 5.15
C MET A 120 11.09 6.68 4.24
N LEU A 121 11.64 7.41 3.25
CA LEU A 121 10.80 8.14 2.29
C LEU A 121 9.97 7.22 1.41
N LEU A 122 10.48 6.06 1.02
CA LEU A 122 9.70 5.07 0.29
C LEU A 122 8.58 4.49 1.17
N ASP A 123 8.87 4.16 2.42
CA ASP A 123 7.86 3.68 3.38
C ASP A 123 6.75 4.71 3.60
N LEU A 124 7.12 6.00 3.66
CA LEU A 124 6.16 7.09 3.76
C LEU A 124 5.26 7.17 2.51
N GLU A 125 5.84 7.00 1.31
CA GLU A 125 5.08 6.97 0.05
C GLU A 125 4.12 5.78 -0.01
N GLU A 126 4.49 4.64 0.58
CA GLU A 126 3.63 3.44 0.69
C GLU A 126 2.43 3.62 1.62
N LEU A 127 2.43 4.62 2.49
CA LEU A 127 1.23 4.93 3.29
C LEU A 127 0.04 5.37 2.42
N ARG A 128 0.27 5.93 1.23
CA ARG A 128 -0.81 6.38 0.34
C ARG A 128 -1.77 5.26 -0.08
N PRO A 129 -1.33 4.16 -0.72
CA PRO A 129 -2.23 3.06 -1.07
C PRO A 129 -2.84 2.40 0.17
N VAL A 130 -2.13 2.34 1.29
CA VAL A 130 -2.69 1.74 2.51
C VAL A 130 -3.80 2.62 3.10
N PHE A 131 -3.63 3.94 3.10
CA PHE A 131 -4.68 4.88 3.49
C PHE A 131 -5.88 4.81 2.55
N LEU A 132 -5.65 4.69 1.24
CA LEU A 132 -6.72 4.43 0.26
C LEU A 132 -7.52 3.16 0.61
N ARG A 133 -6.85 2.05 0.93
CA ARG A 133 -7.53 0.80 1.33
C ARG A 133 -8.32 0.95 2.62
N LEU A 134 -7.83 1.72 3.60
CA LEU A 134 -8.60 2.06 4.81
C LEU A 134 -9.87 2.85 4.46
N CYS A 135 -9.80 3.83 3.55
CA CYS A 135 -10.99 4.56 3.08
C CYS A 135 -11.99 3.62 2.40
N GLN A 136 -11.52 2.73 1.53
CA GLN A 136 -12.37 1.75 0.85
C GLN A 136 -13.02 0.76 1.84
N LEU A 137 -12.27 0.33 2.87
CA LEU A 137 -12.80 -0.50 3.95
C LEU A 137 -13.90 0.24 4.73
N HIS A 138 -13.66 1.50 5.09
CA HIS A 138 -14.63 2.32 5.79
C HIS A 138 -15.93 2.49 4.99
N GLU A 139 -15.85 2.74 3.68
CA GLU A 139 -17.03 2.86 2.81
C GLU A 139 -17.80 1.54 2.70
N ARG A 140 -17.11 0.41 2.52
CA ARG A 140 -17.73 -0.92 2.48
C ARG A 140 -18.48 -1.22 3.78
N VAL A 141 -17.85 -1.00 4.93
CA VAL A 141 -18.49 -1.22 6.25
C VAL A 141 -19.68 -0.27 6.43
N THR A 142 -19.54 0.99 6.04
CA THR A 142 -20.62 1.98 6.10
C THR A 142 -21.82 1.54 5.26
N GLN A 143 -21.59 1.12 4.02
CA GLN A 143 -22.64 0.63 3.12
C GLN A 143 -23.35 -0.60 3.71
N ARG A 144 -22.61 -1.56 4.27
CA ARG A 144 -23.20 -2.73 4.95
C ARG A 144 -24.07 -2.33 6.15
N LEU A 145 -23.62 -1.37 6.95
CA LEU A 145 -24.41 -0.86 8.07
C LEU A 145 -25.68 -0.13 7.62
N GLU A 146 -25.63 0.59 6.49
CA GLU A 146 -26.81 1.24 5.91
C GLU A 146 -27.81 0.22 5.36
N GLU A 147 -27.35 -0.81 4.66
CA GLU A 147 -28.18 -1.94 4.18
C GLU A 147 -28.94 -2.60 5.35
N VAL A 148 -28.28 -2.78 6.50
CA VAL A 148 -28.89 -3.40 7.69
C VAL A 148 -29.86 -2.47 8.41
N LYS A 149 -29.56 -1.16 8.48
CA LYS A 149 -30.43 -0.17 9.14
C LYS A 149 -31.81 -0.07 8.50
N LEU A 150 -31.93 -0.35 7.20
CA LEU A 150 -33.22 -0.34 6.49
C LEU A 150 -34.19 -1.43 6.99
N SER A 151 -33.70 -2.47 7.68
CA SER A 151 -34.51 -3.54 8.27
C SER A 151 -34.09 -3.76 9.73
N PRO A 152 -34.60 -2.94 10.68
CA PRO A 152 -34.13 -2.96 12.06
C PRO A 152 -34.39 -4.34 12.70
N PRO A 153 -33.33 -5.14 12.93
CA PRO A 153 -33.49 -6.53 13.40
C PRO A 153 -34.07 -6.60 14.82
N GLU A 154 -33.98 -5.52 15.59
CA GLU A 154 -34.58 -5.40 16.92
C GLU A 154 -36.11 -5.48 16.88
N GLN A 155 -36.74 -4.85 15.88
CA GLN A 155 -38.19 -4.92 15.69
C GLN A 155 -38.60 -6.33 15.27
N GLU A 156 -37.83 -6.97 14.39
CA GLU A 156 -38.05 -8.36 13.97
C GLU A 156 -37.94 -9.33 15.17
N VAL A 157 -36.93 -9.18 16.04
CA VAL A 157 -36.80 -9.97 17.27
C VAL A 157 -38.00 -9.75 18.19
N ALA A 158 -38.44 -8.50 18.39
CA ALA A 158 -39.59 -8.19 19.23
C ALA A 158 -40.88 -8.81 18.67
N ASP A 159 -41.09 -8.75 17.34
CA ASP A 159 -42.24 -9.29 16.65
C ASP A 159 -42.27 -10.82 16.71
N LEU A 160 -41.14 -11.46 16.39
CA LEU A 160 -40.99 -12.92 16.48
C LEU A 160 -41.13 -13.42 17.92
N SER A 161 -40.63 -12.67 18.90
CA SER A 161 -40.78 -13.01 20.33
C SER A 161 -42.24 -12.90 20.78
N ARG A 162 -42.98 -11.88 20.33
CA ARG A 162 -44.42 -11.76 20.57
C ARG A 162 -45.21 -12.89 19.92
N ALA A 163 -44.91 -13.22 18.66
CA ALA A 163 -45.51 -14.34 17.95
C ALA A 163 -45.23 -15.68 18.66
N TYR A 164 -43.99 -15.89 19.10
CA TYR A 164 -43.57 -17.10 19.82
C TYR A 164 -44.33 -17.29 21.15
N ALA A 165 -44.60 -16.19 21.87
CA ALA A 165 -45.34 -16.23 23.13
C ALA A 165 -46.85 -16.51 22.93
N ALA A 166 -47.42 -16.08 21.80
CA ALA A 166 -48.83 -16.30 21.47
C ALA A 166 -49.12 -17.69 20.88
N GLU A 167 -48.11 -18.31 20.27
CA GLU A 167 -48.24 -19.57 19.54
C GLU A 167 -48.32 -20.80 20.47
N LYS A 168 -49.22 -21.73 20.16
CA LYS A 168 -49.43 -22.97 20.93
C LYS A 168 -48.86 -24.20 20.23
N ASP A 169 -48.74 -24.17 18.90
CA ASP A 169 -48.16 -25.27 18.13
C ASP A 169 -46.64 -25.35 18.34
N LEU A 170 -46.15 -26.54 18.73
CA LEU A 170 -44.73 -26.80 18.96
C LEU A 170 -43.89 -26.65 17.69
N GLY A 171 -44.43 -27.03 16.52
CA GLY A 171 -43.73 -26.93 15.24
C GLY A 171 -43.48 -25.47 14.85
N VAL A 172 -44.50 -24.62 14.98
CA VAL A 172 -44.40 -23.18 14.69
C VAL A 172 -43.52 -22.48 15.72
N ARG A 173 -43.58 -22.87 17.00
CA ARG A 173 -42.65 -22.35 18.02
C ARG A 173 -41.20 -22.65 17.70
N PHE A 174 -40.90 -23.84 17.18
CA PHE A 174 -39.54 -24.18 16.78
C PHE A 174 -39.03 -23.29 15.64
N THR A 175 -39.84 -23.04 14.61
CA THR A 175 -39.45 -22.15 13.49
C THR A 175 -39.30 -20.70 13.94
N LEU A 176 -40.20 -20.19 14.79
CA LEU A 176 -40.10 -18.86 15.39
C LEU A 176 -38.84 -18.72 16.24
N HIS A 177 -38.49 -19.74 17.04
CA HIS A 177 -37.26 -19.73 17.82
C HIS A 177 -36.00 -19.68 16.93
N GLN A 178 -35.98 -20.42 15.82
CA GLN A 178 -34.90 -20.32 14.83
C GLN A 178 -34.83 -18.92 14.21
N GLY A 179 -35.98 -18.32 13.90
CA GLY A 179 -36.07 -16.93 13.43
C GLY A 179 -35.47 -15.93 14.43
N ILE A 180 -35.84 -16.03 15.71
CA ILE A 180 -35.29 -15.18 16.78
C ILE A 180 -33.78 -15.33 16.86
N LYS A 181 -33.25 -16.57 16.84
CA LYS A 181 -31.81 -16.83 16.89
C LYS A 181 -31.08 -16.23 15.68
N ALA A 182 -31.66 -16.33 14.49
CA ALA A 182 -31.12 -15.72 13.29
C ALA A 182 -31.10 -14.19 13.37
N ALA A 183 -32.20 -13.57 13.82
CA ALA A 183 -32.29 -12.12 13.99
C ALA A 183 -31.35 -11.60 15.09
N GLN A 184 -31.17 -12.33 16.20
CA GLN A 184 -30.16 -12.02 17.22
C GLN A 184 -28.75 -12.06 16.65
N LYS A 185 -28.42 -13.06 15.82
CA LYS A 185 -27.12 -13.12 15.14
C LYS A 185 -26.89 -11.89 14.24
N ARG A 186 -27.93 -11.39 13.55
CA ARG A 186 -27.84 -10.16 12.75
C ARG A 186 -27.55 -8.94 13.61
N ILE A 187 -28.16 -8.82 14.79
CA ILE A 187 -27.87 -7.74 15.75
C ILE A 187 -26.40 -7.81 16.19
N GLU A 188 -25.90 -8.99 16.56
CA GLU A 188 -24.50 -9.17 16.95
C GLU A 188 -23.54 -8.79 15.80
N GLN A 189 -23.85 -9.18 14.57
CA GLN A 189 -23.08 -8.79 13.38
C GLN A 189 -23.10 -7.27 13.16
N GLN A 190 -24.27 -6.62 13.31
CA GLN A 190 -24.39 -5.16 13.20
C GLN A 190 -23.53 -4.44 14.25
N VAL A 191 -23.50 -4.92 15.49
CA VAL A 191 -22.65 -4.37 16.55
C VAL A 191 -21.17 -4.52 16.18
N ARG A 192 -20.75 -5.68 15.66
CA ARG A 192 -19.37 -5.90 15.19
C ARG A 192 -18.99 -4.97 14.05
N TRP A 193 -19.85 -4.80 13.04
CA TRP A 193 -19.59 -3.88 11.94
C TRP A 193 -19.52 -2.43 12.40
N ALA A 194 -20.37 -2.01 13.35
CA ALA A 194 -20.32 -0.67 13.92
C ALA A 194 -19.01 -0.42 14.70
N GLU A 195 -18.51 -1.43 15.41
CA GLU A 195 -17.22 -1.36 16.10
C GLU A 195 -16.06 -1.32 15.10
N LEU A 196 -16.08 -2.17 14.08
CA LEU A 196 -15.10 -2.15 12.98
C LEU A 196 -15.05 -0.78 12.29
N GLN A 197 -16.22 -0.19 12.01
CA GLN A 197 -16.30 1.17 11.43
C GLN A 197 -15.56 2.20 12.30
N ARG A 198 -15.79 2.17 13.62
CA ARG A 198 -15.13 3.10 14.57
C ARG A 198 -13.62 2.89 14.60
N GLN A 199 -13.16 1.63 14.60
CA GLN A 199 -11.73 1.32 14.60
C GLN A 199 -11.05 1.80 13.31
N VAL A 200 -11.69 1.63 12.16
CA VAL A 200 -11.16 2.11 10.87
C VAL A 200 -11.12 3.65 10.85
N GLU A 201 -12.19 4.32 11.29
CA GLU A 201 -12.24 5.79 11.35
C GLU A 201 -11.18 6.36 12.31
N GLN A 202 -10.97 5.70 13.45
CA GLN A 202 -9.90 6.04 14.39
C GLN A 202 -8.52 5.93 13.73
N LYS A 203 -8.28 4.84 12.98
CA LYS A 203 -7.01 4.65 12.26
C LYS A 203 -6.79 5.71 11.18
N LEU A 204 -7.82 6.02 10.39
CA LEU A 204 -7.75 7.11 9.41
C LEU A 204 -7.36 8.44 10.08
N THR A 205 -8.04 8.77 11.18
CA THR A 205 -7.77 9.99 11.96
C THR A 205 -6.34 10.02 12.53
N ILE A 206 -5.85 8.90 13.06
CA ILE A 206 -4.48 8.80 13.61
C ILE A 206 -3.44 9.07 12.52
N VAL A 207 -3.60 8.50 11.32
CA VAL A 207 -2.67 8.72 10.21
C VAL A 207 -2.65 10.19 9.79
N GLU A 208 -3.83 10.81 9.64
CA GLU A 208 -3.95 12.22 9.27
C GLU A 208 -3.30 13.15 10.31
N GLN A 209 -3.55 12.88 11.60
CA GLN A 209 -2.97 13.66 12.70
C GLN A 209 -1.46 13.48 12.78
N ALA A 210 -0.96 12.26 12.64
CA ALA A 210 0.47 11.97 12.69
C ALA A 210 1.22 12.64 11.52
N LEU A 211 0.66 12.58 10.30
CA LEU A 211 1.24 13.29 9.16
C LEU A 211 1.19 14.81 9.33
N SER A 212 0.08 15.35 9.83
CA SER A 212 -0.03 16.80 10.13
C SER A 212 1.00 17.24 11.18
N HIS A 213 1.22 16.40 12.20
CA HIS A 213 2.24 16.62 13.21
C HIS A 213 3.65 16.58 12.61
N LEU A 214 3.96 15.59 11.77
CA LEU A 214 5.24 15.49 11.05
C LEU A 214 5.51 16.70 10.16
N VAL A 215 4.50 17.19 9.43
CA VAL A 215 4.61 18.42 8.62
C VAL A 215 5.00 19.60 9.51
N GLY A 216 4.29 19.81 10.63
CA GLY A 216 4.60 20.91 11.56
C GLY A 216 5.99 20.78 12.19
N GLN A 217 6.37 19.55 12.54
CA GLN A 217 7.67 19.22 13.10
C GLN A 217 8.84 19.49 12.15
N GLN A 218 8.71 19.11 10.88
CA GLN A 218 9.75 19.35 9.89
C GLN A 218 9.90 20.84 9.56
N GLN A 219 8.84 21.65 9.72
CA GLN A 219 8.96 23.12 9.64
C GLN A 219 9.88 23.68 10.73
N LEU A 220 9.93 23.04 11.90
CA LEU A 220 10.79 23.40 13.02
C LEU A 220 12.22 22.84 12.92
N GLY A 221 12.56 22.13 11.83
CA GLY A 221 13.91 21.64 11.56
C GLY A 221 14.26 20.32 12.23
N LEU A 222 13.29 19.42 12.37
CA LEU A 222 13.51 18.10 12.97
C LEU A 222 14.55 17.25 12.21
N SER A 223 15.26 16.42 12.98
CA SER A 223 16.32 15.55 12.47
C SER A 223 15.73 14.36 11.68
N GLY A 224 16.49 13.85 10.70
CA GLY A 224 16.06 12.70 9.90
C GLY A 224 15.82 11.43 10.73
N SER A 225 16.60 11.21 11.79
CA SER A 225 16.44 10.04 12.67
C SER A 225 15.14 10.05 13.48
N ASP A 226 14.71 11.23 13.91
CA ASP A 226 13.45 11.38 14.64
C ASP A 226 12.26 11.21 13.68
N LEU A 227 12.36 11.77 12.47
CA LEU A 227 11.38 11.56 11.40
C LEU A 227 11.22 10.06 11.10
N ASN A 228 12.33 9.33 10.98
CA ASN A 228 12.29 7.89 10.73
C ASN A 228 11.56 7.12 11.83
N ARG A 229 11.84 7.43 13.10
CA ARG A 229 11.14 6.80 14.24
C ARG A 229 9.63 7.05 14.19
N GLU A 230 9.22 8.28 13.90
CA GLU A 230 7.81 8.65 13.81
C GLU A 230 7.12 7.97 12.62
N VAL A 231 7.76 7.93 11.45
CA VAL A 231 7.24 7.23 10.25
C VAL A 231 7.07 5.74 10.53
N GLN A 232 8.07 5.08 11.12
CA GLN A 232 7.96 3.68 11.54
C GLN A 232 6.84 3.46 12.55
N GLY A 233 6.65 4.42 13.47
CA GLY A 233 5.51 4.46 14.37
C GLY A 233 4.19 4.45 13.60
N ILE A 234 4.01 5.34 12.63
CA ILE A 234 2.79 5.42 11.82
C ILE A 234 2.57 4.11 11.05
N VAL A 235 3.58 3.62 10.34
CA VAL A 235 3.51 2.38 9.57
C VAL A 235 3.07 1.22 10.46
N ALA A 236 3.65 1.07 11.66
CA ALA A 236 3.29 0.01 12.60
C ALA A 236 1.81 0.05 13.04
N HIS A 237 1.20 1.23 13.17
CA HIS A 237 -0.23 1.35 13.50
C HIS A 237 -1.14 0.93 12.33
N VAL A 238 -0.64 1.04 11.10
CA VAL A 238 -1.40 0.80 9.87
C VAL A 238 -1.28 -0.66 9.38
N VAL A 239 -0.16 -1.35 9.66
CA VAL A 239 0.09 -2.75 9.24
C VAL A 239 -1.02 -3.75 9.65
N MET A 240 -1.87 -3.42 10.62
CA MET A 240 -3.00 -4.28 11.03
C MET A 240 -4.19 -4.33 10.04
N LEU A 241 -4.07 -3.76 8.83
CA LEU A 241 -5.15 -3.79 7.82
C LEU A 241 -5.64 -5.21 7.46
N PRO A 242 -4.77 -6.21 7.19
CA PRO A 242 -5.24 -7.53 6.77
C PRO A 242 -6.08 -8.24 7.84
N ALA A 243 -5.83 -7.97 9.11
CA ALA A 243 -6.61 -8.51 10.22
C ALA A 243 -8.04 -7.94 10.24
N LEU A 244 -8.18 -6.64 9.93
CA LEU A 244 -9.49 -5.98 9.85
C LEU A 244 -10.27 -6.41 8.60
N GLU A 245 -9.59 -6.65 7.48
CA GLU A 245 -10.22 -7.19 6.27
C GLU A 245 -10.71 -8.63 6.51
N ALA A 246 -9.91 -9.46 7.17
CA ALA A 246 -10.32 -10.81 7.54
C ALA A 246 -11.53 -10.83 8.49
N GLU A 247 -11.66 -9.84 9.38
CA GLU A 247 -12.81 -9.69 10.26
C GLU A 247 -14.09 -9.28 9.52
N LEU A 248 -13.98 -8.57 8.39
CA LEU A 248 -15.11 -8.22 7.53
C LEU A 248 -15.66 -9.45 6.77
N ASP A 249 -14.77 -10.36 6.37
CA ASP A 249 -15.11 -11.53 5.57
C ASP A 249 -15.63 -12.73 6.42
N ALA A 250 -15.57 -12.64 7.75
CA ALA A 250 -15.95 -13.69 8.71
C ALA A 250 -17.41 -13.61 9.20
#